data_AF-A0A968ARH0-F1
#
_entry.id   AF-A0A968ARH0-F1
#
_cell.length_a   1.000
_cell.length_b   1.000
_cell.length_c   1.000
_cell.angle_alpha   90.00
_cell.angle_beta   90.00
_cell.angle_gamma   90.00
#
_symmetry.space_group_name_H-M   'P 1'
#
loop_
_entity.id
_entity.type
_entity.pdbx_description
1 polymer ?
#
loop_
_entity_poly.entity_id
_entity_poly.type
_entity_poly.pdbx_seq_one_letter_code
_entity_poly.pdbx_strand_id
1 'polypeptide(L)'
;MEANELEHEEGASQYALGVTLTPASKQDLLPEFRSMRDAIVEWVEKRGDGGVLIVVNIVSTPDIHELFEDLLAKTYARGTRFARILQKRLLQVTLLDSKGNECGQYEVEPSYGGPEPGA
;
A
#
# COMPACT_ATOMS: atom_id res chain seq x y z
N MET A 1 20.28 -14.33 44.09
CA MET A 1 18.97 -14.38 43.41
C MET A 1 19.12 -13.53 42.18
N GLU A 2 19.47 -14.20 41.08
CA GLU A 2 19.66 -13.62 39.76
C GLU A 2 18.33 -13.07 39.24
N ALA A 3 18.36 -11.84 38.73
CA ALA A 3 17.24 -11.26 38.01
C ALA A 3 17.29 -11.79 36.58
N ASN A 4 16.26 -12.56 36.22
CA ASN A 4 16.03 -13.09 34.89
C ASN A 4 16.32 -12.05 33.80
N GLU A 5 17.27 -12.41 32.94
CA GLU A 5 17.41 -11.85 31.61
C GLU A 5 16.11 -12.12 30.86
N LEU A 6 15.29 -11.08 30.68
CA LEU A 6 14.17 -11.12 29.75
C LEU A 6 14.78 -11.15 28.34
N GLU A 7 14.97 -12.37 27.84
CA GLU A 7 15.16 -12.64 26.42
C GLU A 7 13.94 -12.07 25.69
N HIS A 8 14.05 -10.84 25.21
CA HIS A 8 13.15 -10.34 24.18
C HIS A 8 13.43 -11.17 22.94
N GLU A 9 12.62 -12.20 22.70
CA GLU A 9 12.41 -12.72 21.36
C GLU A 9 12.06 -11.53 20.48
N GLU A 10 13.00 -11.10 19.64
CA GLU A 10 12.80 -10.13 18.57
C GLU A 10 11.83 -10.75 17.54
N GLY A 11 10.56 -10.85 17.91
CA GLY A 11 9.47 -11.11 17.00
C GLY A 11 9.51 -10.02 15.94
N ALA A 12 9.80 -10.40 14.69
CA ALA A 12 9.93 -9.49 13.56
C ALA A 12 8.84 -8.42 13.62
N SER A 13 9.24 -7.17 13.91
CA SER A 13 8.30 -6.06 14.02
C SER A 13 7.54 -5.93 12.70
N GLN A 14 6.27 -6.31 12.70
CA GLN A 14 5.40 -6.18 11.55
C GLN A 14 5.02 -4.71 11.39
N TYR A 15 5.55 -4.08 10.35
CA TYR A 15 5.28 -2.66 10.08
C TYR A 15 4.10 -2.50 9.13
N ALA A 16 3.28 -1.47 9.38
CA ALA A 16 2.26 -1.00 8.46
C ALA A 16 2.57 0.44 8.02
N LEU A 17 2.23 0.76 6.77
CA LEU A 17 2.33 2.11 6.21
C LEU A 17 0.93 2.62 5.88
N GLY A 18 0.54 3.77 6.45
CA GLY A 18 -0.66 4.49 6.05
C GLY A 18 -0.31 5.67 5.15
N VAL A 19 -0.99 5.80 4.00
CA VAL A 19 -0.88 6.95 3.09
C VAL A 19 -2.27 7.50 2.83
N THR A 20 -2.44 8.82 2.91
CA THR A 20 -3.69 9.50 2.58
C THR A 20 -3.46 10.45 1.43
N LEU A 21 -4.29 10.33 0.38
CA LEU A 21 -4.29 11.19 -0.78
C LEU A 21 -5.56 12.07 -0.72
N THR A 22 -5.42 13.34 -1.03
CA THR A 22 -6.51 14.32 -1.04
C THR A 22 -6.50 15.13 -2.34
N PRO A 23 -6.57 14.47 -3.52
CA PRO A 23 -6.52 15.18 -4.79
C PRO A 23 -7.75 16.09 -4.91
N ALA A 24 -7.50 17.38 -5.11
CA ALA A 24 -8.56 18.38 -5.28
C ALA A 24 -9.22 18.33 -6.67
N SER A 25 -8.55 17.71 -7.64
CA SER A 25 -9.01 17.57 -9.02
C SER A 25 -8.33 16.38 -9.71
N LYS A 26 -8.86 15.95 -10.86
CA LYS A 26 -8.25 14.91 -11.71
C LYS A 26 -6.80 15.18 -12.06
N GLN A 27 -6.45 16.45 -12.25
CA GLN A 27 -5.10 16.88 -12.62
C GLN A 27 -4.10 16.66 -11.47
N ASP A 28 -4.56 16.75 -10.22
CA ASP A 28 -3.76 16.54 -9.02
C ASP A 28 -3.59 15.06 -8.66
N LEU A 29 -4.43 14.17 -9.21
CA LEU A 29 -4.36 12.74 -8.91
C LEU A 29 -3.02 12.12 -9.30
N LEU A 30 -2.49 12.44 -10.49
CA LEU A 30 -1.21 11.89 -10.95
C LEU A 30 -0.01 12.33 -10.10
N PRO A 31 0.18 13.63 -9.75
CA PRO A 31 1.26 14.02 -8.85
C PRO A 31 1.10 13.43 -7.45
N GLU A 32 -0.12 13.40 -6.89
CA GLU A 32 -0.40 12.74 -5.60
C GLU A 32 -0.05 11.24 -5.62
N PHE A 33 -0.43 10.54 -6.70
CA PHE A 33 -0.12 9.12 -6.90
C PHE A 33 1.40 8.89 -6.99
N ARG A 34 2.15 9.78 -7.65
CA ARG A 34 3.61 9.71 -7.69
C ARG A 34 4.20 9.90 -6.31
N SER A 35 3.75 10.90 -5.55
CA SER A 35 4.20 11.13 -4.17
C SER A 35 3.93 9.92 -3.28
N MET A 36 2.74 9.31 -3.37
CA MET A 36 2.41 8.06 -2.68
C MET A 36 3.40 6.94 -3.05
N ARG A 37 3.64 6.74 -4.35
CA ARG A 37 4.58 5.74 -4.85
C ARG A 37 5.99 5.95 -4.27
N ASP A 38 6.51 7.17 -4.35
CA ASP A 38 7.85 7.49 -3.86
C ASP A 38 7.96 7.31 -2.33
N ALA A 39 6.91 7.67 -1.57
CA ALA A 39 6.85 7.43 -0.13
C ALA A 39 6.84 5.93 0.22
N ILE A 40 6.08 5.11 -0.51
CA ILE A 40 6.07 3.65 -0.33
C ILE A 40 7.44 3.06 -0.64
N VAL A 41 8.07 3.47 -1.75
CA VAL A 41 9.40 2.99 -2.13
C VAL A 41 10.43 3.34 -1.06
N GLU A 42 10.43 4.59 -0.60
CA GLU A 42 11.35 5.05 0.45
C GLU A 42 11.15 4.29 1.77
N TRP A 43 9.89 4.06 2.16
CA TRP A 43 9.57 3.29 3.36
C TRP A 43 10.07 1.84 3.26
N VAL A 44 9.90 1.19 2.10
CA VAL A 44 10.43 -0.16 1.87
C VAL A 44 11.96 -0.16 1.89
N GLU A 45 12.62 0.86 1.36
CA GLU A 45 14.09 0.96 1.42
C GLU A 45 14.60 1.11 2.86
N LYS A 46 13.85 1.79 3.73
CA LYS A 46 14.20 1.99 5.15
C LYS A 46 13.86 0.80 6.04
N ARG A 47 12.77 0.08 5.76
CA ARG A 47 12.21 -0.99 6.62
C ARG A 47 12.41 -2.40 6.06
N GLY A 48 12.87 -2.51 4.81
CA GLY A 48 13.02 -3.78 4.12
C GLY A 48 11.69 -4.45 3.78
N ASP A 49 11.73 -5.77 3.62
CA ASP A 49 10.55 -6.59 3.33
C ASP A 49 9.72 -6.98 4.58
N GLY A 50 10.04 -6.45 5.77
CA GLY A 50 9.31 -6.72 7.03
C GLY A 50 7.97 -5.99 7.19
N GLY A 51 7.60 -5.14 6.22
CA GLY A 51 6.31 -4.45 6.21
C GLY A 51 5.22 -5.30 5.56
N VAL A 52 4.15 -5.60 6.30
CA VAL A 52 3.07 -6.53 5.88
C VAL A 52 1.87 -5.83 5.23
N LEU A 53 1.61 -4.58 5.61
CA LEU A 53 0.39 -3.86 5.24
C LEU A 53 0.67 -2.45 4.73
N ILE A 54 0.06 -2.09 3.61
CA ILE A 54 -0.04 -0.72 3.09
C ILE A 54 -1.52 -0.34 3.11
N VAL A 55 -1.86 0.73 3.80
CA VAL A 55 -3.21 1.31 3.83
C VAL A 55 -3.19 2.59 3.02
N VAL A 56 -4.07 2.71 2.03
CA VAL A 56 -4.21 3.90 1.19
C VAL A 56 -5.62 4.45 1.34
N ASN A 57 -5.73 5.67 1.85
CA ASN A 57 -6.99 6.40 1.90
C ASN A 57 -7.02 7.43 0.78
N ILE A 58 -8.09 7.48 -0.01
CA ILE A 58 -8.28 8.52 -1.03
C ILE A 58 -9.55 9.32 -0.74
N VAL A 59 -9.36 10.57 -0.36
CA VAL A 59 -10.44 11.53 -0.05
C VAL A 59 -10.72 12.34 -1.30
N SER A 60 -11.78 12.01 -2.04
CA SER A 60 -12.07 12.68 -3.31
C SER A 60 -13.48 12.40 -3.83
N THR A 61 -13.78 12.89 -5.03
CA THR A 61 -15.06 12.61 -5.71
C THR A 61 -15.05 11.20 -6.34
N PRO A 62 -16.23 10.59 -6.57
CA PRO A 62 -16.34 9.24 -7.13
C PRO A 62 -15.59 9.05 -8.46
N ASP A 63 -15.65 10.05 -9.34
CA ASP A 63 -14.98 10.00 -10.64
C ASP A 63 -13.44 10.08 -10.52
N ILE A 64 -12.89 10.63 -9.43
CA ILE A 64 -11.46 10.55 -9.12
C ILE A 64 -11.11 9.18 -8.51
N HIS A 65 -12.03 8.58 -7.75
CA HIS A 65 -11.86 7.21 -7.24
C HIS A 65 -11.72 6.20 -8.39
N GLU A 66 -12.61 6.26 -9.39
CA GLU A 66 -12.53 5.38 -10.57
C GLU A 66 -11.20 5.54 -11.33
N LEU A 67 -10.71 6.78 -11.45
CA LEU A 67 -9.41 7.06 -12.06
C LEU A 67 -8.24 6.52 -11.24
N PHE A 68 -8.33 6.60 -9.91
CA PHE A 68 -7.32 6.06 -9.01
C PHE A 68 -7.25 4.54 -9.13
N GLU A 69 -8.40 3.86 -9.15
CA GLU A 69 -8.48 2.40 -9.30
C GLU A 69 -7.86 1.94 -10.62
N ASP A 70 -8.19 2.60 -11.74
CA ASP A 70 -7.60 2.31 -13.05
C ASP A 70 -6.07 2.53 -13.06
N LEU A 71 -5.59 3.62 -12.46
CA LEU A 71 -4.16 3.91 -12.33
C LEU A 71 -3.43 2.86 -11.50
N LEU A 72 -4.02 2.45 -10.38
CA LEU A 72 -3.46 1.44 -9.50
C LEU A 72 -3.40 0.08 -10.21
N ALA A 73 -4.48 -0.34 -10.88
CA ALA A 73 -4.54 -1.59 -11.63
C ALA A 73 -3.49 -1.62 -12.75
N LYS A 74 -3.37 -0.55 -13.54
CA LYS A 74 -2.34 -0.41 -14.58
C LYS A 74 -0.93 -0.46 -14.00
N THR A 75 -0.74 0.12 -12.82
CA THR A 75 0.56 0.11 -12.14
C THR A 75 0.91 -1.28 -11.63
N TYR A 76 -0.05 -2.00 -11.05
CA TYR A 76 0.12 -3.37 -10.55
C TYR A 76 0.46 -4.35 -11.68
N ALA A 77 -0.12 -4.19 -12.87
CA ALA A 77 0.16 -5.04 -14.02
C ALA A 77 1.53 -4.79 -14.66
N ARG A 78 2.21 -3.66 -14.40
CA ARG A 78 3.34 -3.20 -15.21
C ARG A 78 4.71 -3.82 -14.89
N GLY A 79 4.82 -4.85 -14.05
CA GLY A 79 6.10 -5.53 -13.76
C GLY A 79 7.22 -4.62 -13.21
N THR A 80 6.88 -3.41 -12.78
CA THR A 80 7.83 -2.39 -12.30
C THR A 80 8.31 -2.73 -10.88
N ARG A 81 9.37 -2.05 -10.43
CA ARG A 81 9.84 -2.11 -9.03
C ARG A 81 8.69 -1.86 -8.04
N PHE A 82 7.88 -0.85 -8.30
CA PHE A 82 6.75 -0.50 -7.44
C PHE A 82 5.63 -1.56 -7.48
N ALA A 83 5.32 -2.10 -8.65
CA ALA A 83 4.37 -3.22 -8.77
C ALA A 83 4.80 -4.42 -7.91
N ARG A 84 6.10 -4.79 -7.96
CA ARG A 84 6.65 -5.87 -7.13
C ARG A 84 6.57 -5.58 -5.63
N ILE A 85 6.68 -4.31 -5.23
CA ILE A 85 6.52 -3.92 -3.82
C ILE A 85 5.08 -4.15 -3.37
N LEU A 86 4.10 -3.71 -4.18
CA LEU A 86 2.67 -3.89 -3.90
C LEU A 86 2.27 -5.37 -3.92
N GLN A 87 2.80 -6.16 -4.85
CA GLN A 87 2.50 -7.60 -4.98
C GLN A 87 3.00 -8.46 -3.81
N LYS A 88 3.95 -7.97 -3.02
CA LYS A 88 4.49 -8.69 -1.86
C LYS A 88 3.77 -8.38 -0.55
N ARG A 89 2.84 -7.43 -0.54
CA ARG A 89 2.22 -6.88 0.68
C ARG A 89 0.71 -6.85 0.55
N LEU A 90 0.00 -6.86 1.67
CA LEU A 90 -1.42 -6.56 1.66
C LEU A 90 -1.60 -5.06 1.41
N LEU A 91 -2.40 -4.71 0.41
CA LEU A 91 -2.77 -3.33 0.12
C LEU A 91 -4.26 -3.15 0.41
N GLN A 92 -4.59 -2.34 1.40
CA GLN A 92 -5.97 -1.94 1.69
C GLN A 92 -6.20 -0.54 1.14
N VAL A 93 -7.26 -0.36 0.36
CA VAL A 93 -7.64 0.94 -0.18
C VAL A 93 -9.04 1.31 0.32
N THR A 94 -9.15 2.49 0.93
CA THR A 94 -10.41 3.05 1.39
C THR A 94 -10.71 4.33 0.59
N LEU A 95 -11.88 4.35 -0.04
CA LEU A 95 -12.41 5.48 -0.79
C LEU A 95 -13.27 6.33 0.16
N LEU A 96 -12.90 7.59 0.34
CA LEU A 96 -13.59 8.54 1.21
C LEU A 96 -14.17 9.70 0.39
N ASP A 97 -15.39 10.15 0.73
CA ASP A 97 -15.94 11.39 0.18
C ASP A 97 -15.23 12.63 0.78
N SER A 98 -15.52 13.82 0.25
CA SER A 98 -14.95 15.09 0.74
C SER A 98 -15.35 15.45 2.19
N LYS A 99 -16.28 14.72 2.81
CA LYS A 99 -16.68 14.85 4.21
C LYS A 99 -16.01 13.80 5.10
N GLY A 100 -15.21 12.89 4.52
CA GLY A 100 -14.53 11.80 5.21
C GLY A 100 -15.40 10.57 5.45
N ASN A 101 -16.56 10.43 4.79
CA ASN A 101 -17.37 9.22 4.88
C ASN A 101 -16.84 8.16 3.92
N GLU A 102 -16.88 6.90 4.35
CA GLU A 102 -16.54 5.77 3.49
C GLU A 102 -17.55 5.61 2.35
N CYS A 103 -17.03 5.67 1.13
CA CYS A 103 -17.74 5.37 -0.10
C CYS A 103 -17.53 3.92 -0.56
N GLY A 104 -16.40 3.32 -0.18
CA GLY A 104 -16.05 1.95 -0.52
C GLY A 104 -14.68 1.57 0.02
N GLN A 105 -14.43 0.26 0.08
CA GLN A 105 -13.15 -0.30 0.46
C GLN A 105 -12.87 -1.54 -0.38
N TYR A 106 -11.61 -1.74 -0.75
CA TYR A 106 -11.15 -2.98 -1.35
C TYR A 106 -9.75 -3.33 -0.89
N GLU A 107 -9.41 -4.61 -0.99
CA GLU A 107 -8.12 -5.15 -0.59
C GLU A 107 -7.48 -5.86 -1.78
N VAL A 108 -6.18 -5.67 -1.95
CA VAL A 108 -5.37 -6.37 -2.94
C VAL A 108 -4.40 -7.25 -2.19
N GLU A 109 -4.65 -8.56 -2.27
CA GLU A 109 -3.80 -9.56 -1.65
C GLU A 109 -2.43 -9.64 -2.34
N PRO A 110 -1.39 -10.01 -1.58
CA PRO A 110 -0.08 -10.26 -2.16
C PRO A 110 -0.15 -11.44 -3.13
N SER A 111 0.14 -11.19 -4.41
CA SER A 111 0.39 -12.26 -5.37
C SER A 111 1.81 -12.75 -5.20
N TYR A 112 2.00 -13.73 -4.31
CA TYR A 112 3.21 -14.54 -4.31
C TYR A 112 3.26 -15.29 -5.64
N GLY A 113 4.09 -14.84 -6.57
CA GLY A 113 4.49 -15.65 -7.70
C GLY A 113 5.16 -16.90 -7.16
N GLY A 114 4.37 -17.95 -6.90
CA GLY A 114 4.91 -19.29 -6.78
C GLY A 114 5.58 -19.64 -8.11
N PRO A 115 6.67 -20.41 -8.12
CA PRO A 115 7.00 -21.13 -9.33
C PRO A 115 5.72 -21.88 -9.75
N GLU A 116 5.34 -21.78 -11.02
CA GLU A 116 4.38 -22.74 -11.58
C GLU A 116 4.88 -24.14 -11.16
N PRO A 117 4.07 -24.96 -10.46
CA PRO A 117 4.45 -26.34 -10.24
C PRO A 117 4.54 -26.97 -11.63
N GLY A 118 5.74 -27.42 -12.00
CA GLY A 118 6.00 -27.95 -13.33
C GLY A 118 5.00 -29.02 -13.75
N ALA A 119 4.59 -28.96 -15.01
CA ALA A 119 4.11 -30.09 -15.79
C ALA A 119 4.27 -29.75 -17.28
#